data_AF-A0A2T0BHU1-F1
#
_entry.id   AF-A0A2T0BHU1-F1
#
_cell.length_a   1.000
_cell.length_b   1.000
_cell.length_c   1.000
_cell.angle_alpha   90.00
_cell.angle_beta   90.00
_cell.angle_gamma   90.00
#
_symmetry.space_group_name_H-M   'P 1'
#
loop_
_entity.id
_entity.type
_entity.pdbx_description
1 polymer ?
#
loop_
_entity_poly.entity_id
_entity_poly.type
_entity_poly.pdbx_seq_one_letter_code
_entity_poly.pdbx_strand_id
1 'polypeptide(L)'
;MPTITNVEIKDTDSLVVKKIKAKLNDADGQTIITLYSGDSCDIRFAEDAKGLVSSKIPSEDQLGWEAFDAAVEVTMNNGGKAKKGNAQSGAKLGSAKLMVNSVEGYIANKLHGVEEGEGAFGPSFVICAILDWAEICKNEKSFLSIEPMFLEEYKKNNKEE
;
A
#
# COMPACT_ATOMS: atom_id res chain seq x y z
N MET A 1 -24.63 3.69 -4.79
CA MET A 1 -23.70 3.30 -5.87
C MET A 1 -23.56 1.78 -5.80
N PRO A 2 -23.44 1.07 -6.94
CA PRO A 2 -23.23 -0.37 -6.91
C PRO A 2 -21.86 -0.68 -6.29
N THR A 3 -21.84 -1.47 -5.23
CA THR A 3 -20.59 -1.95 -4.62
C THR A 3 -20.10 -3.15 -5.43
N ILE A 4 -18.88 -3.09 -5.93
CA ILE A 4 -18.21 -4.26 -6.50
C ILE A 4 -17.91 -5.20 -5.34
N THR A 5 -18.52 -6.38 -5.35
CA THR A 5 -18.34 -7.38 -4.30
C THR A 5 -17.23 -8.40 -4.62
N ASN A 6 -16.81 -8.46 -5.88
CA ASN A 6 -15.78 -9.38 -6.32
C ASN A 6 -15.00 -8.82 -7.51
N VAL A 7 -13.68 -8.93 -7.46
CA VAL A 7 -12.78 -8.62 -8.57
C VAL A 7 -12.01 -9.87 -8.97
N GLU A 8 -11.92 -10.10 -10.28
CA GLU A 8 -11.13 -11.19 -10.85
C GLU A 8 -9.64 -11.09 -10.44
N ILE A 9 -9.10 -12.21 -10.00
CA ILE A 9 -7.67 -12.37 -9.71
C ILE A 9 -7.02 -12.98 -10.95
N LYS A 10 -6.15 -12.20 -11.59
CA LYS A 10 -5.50 -12.58 -12.85
C LYS A 10 -4.13 -13.17 -12.57
N ASP A 11 -3.68 -14.07 -13.44
CA ASP A 11 -2.33 -14.63 -13.34
C ASP A 11 -1.24 -13.55 -13.45
N THR A 12 -1.51 -12.48 -14.20
CA THR A 12 -0.64 -11.31 -14.36
C THR A 12 -0.60 -10.38 -13.14
N ASP A 13 -1.50 -10.55 -12.16
CA ASP A 13 -1.45 -9.76 -10.93
C ASP A 13 -0.22 -10.15 -10.10
N SER A 14 0.39 -9.16 -9.44
CA SER A 14 1.46 -9.41 -8.48
C SER A 14 0.95 -10.24 -7.29
N LEU A 15 1.84 -10.92 -6.58
CA LEU A 15 1.47 -11.66 -5.36
C LEU A 15 0.80 -10.75 -4.31
N VAL A 16 1.24 -9.49 -4.22
CA VAL A 16 0.68 -8.47 -3.32
C VAL A 16 -0.78 -8.20 -3.68
N VAL A 17 -1.05 -7.91 -4.95
CA VAL A 17 -2.39 -7.62 -5.46
C VAL A 17 -3.30 -8.83 -5.34
N LYS A 18 -2.80 -10.03 -5.67
CA LYS A 18 -3.55 -11.30 -5.52
C LYS A 18 -4.04 -11.49 -4.08
N LYS A 19 -3.17 -11.28 -3.08
CA LYS A 19 -3.54 -11.40 -1.67
C LYS A 19 -4.57 -10.38 -1.22
N ILE A 20 -4.41 -9.11 -1.60
CA ILE A 20 -5.37 -8.06 -1.25
C ILE A 20 -6.73 -8.35 -1.88
N LYS A 21 -6.77 -8.67 -3.18
CA LYS A 21 -8.01 -9.04 -3.88
C LYS A 21 -8.69 -10.25 -3.25
N ALA A 22 -7.95 -11.33 -2.97
CA ALA A 22 -8.50 -12.52 -2.34
C ALA A 22 -9.15 -12.21 -0.99
N LYS A 23 -8.43 -11.52 -0.10
CA LYS A 23 -8.93 -11.20 1.24
C LYS A 23 -10.14 -10.26 1.19
N LEU A 24 -10.21 -9.35 0.22
CA LEU A 24 -11.33 -8.43 0.07
C LEU A 24 -12.53 -9.10 -0.63
N ASN A 25 -12.30 -9.99 -1.59
CA ASN A 25 -13.34 -10.84 -2.18
C ASN A 25 -14.00 -11.73 -1.11
N ASP A 26 -13.22 -12.30 -0.19
CA ASP A 26 -13.71 -13.07 0.96
C ASP A 26 -14.53 -12.22 1.95
N ALA A 27 -14.39 -10.90 1.87
CA ALA A 27 -15.14 -9.91 2.66
C ALA A 27 -16.25 -9.21 1.84
N ASP A 28 -16.76 -9.86 0.78
CA ASP A 28 -17.81 -9.30 -0.09
C ASP A 28 -17.46 -7.92 -0.71
N GLY A 29 -16.17 -7.68 -0.95
CA GLY A 29 -15.64 -6.51 -1.64
C GLY A 29 -15.49 -5.25 -0.79
N GLN A 30 -15.81 -5.31 0.51
CA GLN A 30 -15.73 -4.19 1.44
C GLN A 30 -15.42 -4.65 2.87
N THR A 31 -14.57 -3.90 3.58
CA THR A 31 -14.30 -4.20 4.99
C THR A 31 -13.86 -2.96 5.76
N ILE A 32 -13.80 -3.09 7.09
CA ILE A 32 -13.28 -2.08 7.99
C ILE A 32 -11.94 -2.56 8.53
N ILE A 33 -10.89 -1.79 8.28
CA ILE A 33 -9.56 -2.01 8.84
C ILE A 33 -9.26 -0.99 9.94
N THR A 34 -8.28 -1.31 10.78
CA THR A 34 -7.80 -0.40 11.83
C THR A 34 -6.52 0.29 11.38
N LEU A 35 -6.51 1.62 11.40
CA LEU A 35 -5.30 2.40 11.15
C LEU A 35 -4.33 2.28 12.31
N TYR A 36 -3.07 2.66 12.09
CA TYR A 36 -2.07 2.70 13.18
C TYR A 36 -2.49 3.62 14.35
N SER A 37 -3.29 4.66 14.09
CA SER A 37 -3.83 5.55 15.12
C SER A 37 -4.87 4.87 16.04
N GLY A 38 -5.40 3.71 15.64
CA GLY A 38 -6.54 3.05 16.26
C GLY A 38 -7.88 3.41 15.61
N ASP A 39 -7.90 4.35 14.67
CA ASP A 39 -9.14 4.74 13.98
C ASP A 39 -9.60 3.68 12.98
N SER A 40 -10.92 3.50 12.87
CA SER A 40 -11.51 2.68 11.82
C SER A 40 -11.41 3.35 10.45
N CYS A 41 -11.11 2.56 9.42
CA CYS A 41 -11.03 2.95 8.03
C CYS A 41 -11.82 1.94 7.19
N ASP A 42 -12.84 2.42 6.48
CA ASP A 42 -13.56 1.61 5.50
C ASP A 42 -12.73 1.54 4.22
N ILE A 43 -12.62 0.34 3.66
CA ILE A 43 -12.00 0.09 2.35
C ILE A 43 -12.95 -0.75 1.50
N ARG A 44 -13.03 -0.44 0.21
CA ARG A 44 -13.80 -1.22 -0.78
C ARG A 44 -13.13 -1.15 -2.14
N PHE A 45 -13.50 -2.04 -3.06
CA PHE A 45 -13.04 -1.93 -4.44
C PHE A 45 -13.47 -0.61 -5.08
N ALA A 46 -12.56 0.01 -5.84
CA ALA A 46 -12.87 1.13 -6.71
C ALA A 46 -13.79 0.68 -7.86
N GLU A 47 -14.67 1.56 -8.36
CA GLU A 47 -15.65 1.20 -9.40
C GLU A 47 -15.01 0.74 -10.73
N ASP A 48 -13.78 1.14 -10.99
CA ASP A 48 -13.01 0.73 -12.18
C ASP A 48 -12.17 -0.54 -11.95
N ALA A 49 -12.23 -1.12 -10.75
CA ALA A 49 -11.43 -2.26 -10.29
C ALA A 49 -9.90 -2.08 -10.41
N LYS A 50 -9.40 -0.84 -10.53
CA LYS A 50 -7.95 -0.54 -10.63
C LYS A 50 -7.27 -0.27 -9.29
N GLY A 51 -8.01 -0.38 -8.20
CA GLY A 51 -7.51 -0.18 -6.86
C GLY A 51 -8.61 -0.27 -5.82
N LEU A 52 -8.40 0.46 -4.74
CA LEU A 52 -9.33 0.57 -3.62
C LEU A 52 -9.78 2.02 -3.44
N VAL A 53 -10.88 2.21 -2.73
CA VAL A 53 -11.26 3.51 -2.19
C VAL A 53 -11.37 3.39 -0.68
N SER A 54 -11.15 4.51 0.02
CA SER A 54 -11.11 4.55 1.47
C SER A 54 -11.90 5.72 2.02
N SER A 55 -12.58 5.52 3.15
CA SER A 55 -13.25 6.63 3.85
C SER A 55 -12.29 7.69 4.43
N LYS A 56 -10.98 7.44 4.40
CA LYS A 56 -9.93 8.32 4.93
C LYS A 56 -9.09 8.99 3.85
N ILE A 57 -9.27 8.60 2.59
CA ILE A 57 -8.55 9.18 1.45
C ILE A 57 -9.57 9.84 0.51
N PRO A 58 -9.48 11.15 0.28
CA PRO A 58 -10.50 11.89 -0.48
C PRO A 58 -10.46 11.62 -1.99
N SER A 59 -9.35 11.11 -2.53
CA SER A 59 -9.16 10.87 -3.97
C SER A 59 -8.99 9.38 -4.27
N GLU A 60 -9.77 8.87 -5.23
CA GLU A 60 -9.82 7.44 -5.57
C GLU A 60 -8.57 6.96 -6.33
N ASP A 61 -7.80 7.88 -6.93
CA ASP A 61 -6.58 7.58 -7.69
C ASP A 61 -5.34 7.26 -6.82
N GLN A 62 -5.45 7.44 -5.50
CA GLN A 62 -4.33 7.31 -4.57
C GLN A 62 -4.07 5.87 -4.12
N LEU A 63 -5.06 4.98 -4.23
CA LEU A 63 -4.99 3.59 -3.77
C LEU A 63 -5.04 2.60 -4.94
N GLY A 64 -4.38 2.95 -6.05
CA GLY A 64 -4.18 2.04 -7.17
C GLY A 64 -3.31 0.84 -6.79
N TRP A 65 -3.48 -0.28 -7.51
CA TRP A 65 -2.74 -1.52 -7.26
C TRP A 65 -1.21 -1.32 -7.21
N GLU A 66 -0.68 -0.48 -8.11
CA GLU A 66 0.73 -0.13 -8.22
C GLU A 66 1.30 0.52 -6.94
N ALA A 67 0.48 1.21 -6.16
CA ALA A 67 0.91 1.84 -4.91
C ALA A 67 1.22 0.80 -3.83
N PHE A 68 0.49 -0.32 -3.80
CA PHE A 68 0.75 -1.42 -2.88
C PHE A 68 2.02 -2.18 -3.28
N ASP A 69 2.21 -2.42 -4.58
CA ASP A 69 3.44 -3.03 -5.10
C ASP A 69 4.66 -2.17 -4.79
N ALA A 70 4.58 -0.85 -5.06
CA ALA A 70 5.67 0.08 -4.78
C ALA A 70 6.01 0.15 -3.27
N ALA A 71 5.02 0.08 -2.39
CA ALA A 71 5.23 0.04 -0.94
C ALA A 71 5.97 -1.22 -0.48
N VAL A 72 5.61 -2.38 -1.02
CA VAL A 72 6.29 -3.65 -0.72
C VAL A 72 7.70 -3.66 -1.31
N GLU A 73 7.86 -3.20 -2.55
CA GLU A 73 9.15 -3.11 -3.23
C GLU A 73 10.16 -2.26 -2.46
N VAL A 74 9.81 -1.03 -2.06
CA VAL A 74 10.75 -0.20 -1.28
C VAL A 74 11.05 -0.80 0.09
N THR A 75 10.08 -1.51 0.69
CA THR A 75 10.29 -2.23 1.95
C THR A 75 11.31 -3.35 1.77
N MET A 76 11.21 -4.12 0.69
CA MET A 76 12.19 -5.16 0.34
C MET A 76 13.56 -4.57 0.02
N ASN A 77 13.61 -3.50 -0.78
CA ASN A 77 14.86 -2.81 -1.16
C ASN A 77 15.63 -2.27 0.05
N ASN A 78 14.90 -1.89 1.12
CA ASN A 78 15.49 -1.46 2.38
C ASN A 78 15.79 -2.62 3.36
N GLY A 79 15.92 -3.85 2.86
CA GLY A 79 16.25 -5.03 3.68
C GLY A 79 15.07 -5.55 4.51
N GLY A 80 13.83 -5.36 4.03
CA GLY A 80 12.61 -5.81 4.69
C GLY A 80 12.02 -4.83 5.69
N LYS A 81 12.54 -3.60 5.78
CA LYS A 81 12.00 -2.55 6.68
C LYS A 81 12.23 -1.15 6.11
N ALA A 82 11.16 -0.39 5.89
CA ALA A 82 11.21 0.99 5.39
C ALA A 82 10.57 1.97 6.37
N LYS A 83 11.07 3.22 6.42
CA LYS A 83 10.31 4.31 7.07
C LYS A 83 9.05 4.61 6.25
N LYS A 84 7.96 4.96 6.93
CA LYS A 84 6.71 5.33 6.24
C LYS A 84 6.83 6.63 5.43
N GLY A 85 7.55 7.61 5.95
CA GLY A 85 7.48 8.99 5.44
C GLY A 85 6.32 9.76 6.09
N ASN A 86 6.30 11.07 5.90
CA ASN A 86 5.25 11.94 6.40
C ASN A 86 5.11 13.18 5.51
N ALA A 87 4.49 13.04 4.33
CA ALA A 87 4.26 14.17 3.44
C ALA A 87 3.17 15.11 3.98
N GLN A 88 2.23 14.59 4.78
CA GLN A 88 1.20 15.37 5.49
C GLN A 88 1.80 16.47 6.40
N SER A 89 3.06 16.34 6.81
CA SER A 89 3.77 17.39 7.56
C SER A 89 4.20 18.60 6.72
N GLY A 90 3.90 18.63 5.42
CA GLY A 90 4.40 19.63 4.46
C GLY A 90 5.88 19.41 4.10
N ALA A 91 6.43 18.24 4.44
CA ALA A 91 7.80 17.87 4.14
C ALA A 91 7.99 17.70 2.63
N LYS A 92 9.13 18.19 2.14
CA LYS A 92 9.54 18.02 0.76
C LYS A 92 10.22 16.67 0.55
N LEU A 93 10.05 16.08 -0.62
CA LEU A 93 10.72 14.84 -1.01
C LEU A 93 12.24 15.03 -0.92
N GLY A 94 12.95 14.02 -0.41
CA GLY A 94 14.39 14.08 -0.14
C GLY A 94 14.74 14.59 1.26
N SER A 95 13.78 15.15 2.02
CA SER A 95 14.02 15.56 3.40
C SER A 95 14.04 14.40 4.39
N ALA A 96 14.56 14.63 5.60
CA ALA A 96 14.60 13.61 6.66
C ALA A 96 13.21 13.06 7.08
N LYS A 97 12.14 13.83 6.81
CA LYS A 97 10.74 13.45 7.10
C LYS A 97 10.05 12.76 5.91
N LEU A 98 10.57 12.93 4.70
CA LEU A 98 10.04 12.36 3.47
C LEU A 98 11.19 11.95 2.55
N MET A 99 11.91 10.91 2.95
CA MET A 99 13.06 10.41 2.20
C MET A 99 12.58 9.70 0.93
N VAL A 100 13.34 9.76 -0.15
CA VAL A 100 12.99 9.06 -1.42
C VAL A 100 12.83 7.55 -1.21
N ASN A 101 13.59 6.96 -0.29
CA ASN A 101 13.48 5.54 0.06
C ASN A 101 12.49 5.25 1.22
N SER A 102 11.66 6.20 1.62
CA SER A 102 10.51 5.93 2.50
C SER A 102 9.33 5.43 1.68
N VAL A 103 8.36 4.73 2.30
CA VAL A 103 7.16 4.22 1.60
C VAL A 103 6.47 5.34 0.82
N GLU A 104 6.14 6.44 1.49
CA GLU A 104 5.45 7.59 0.91
C GLU A 104 6.30 8.32 -0.11
N GLY A 105 7.59 8.52 0.16
CA GLY A 105 8.49 9.20 -0.77
C GLY A 105 8.74 8.39 -2.04
N TYR A 106 8.82 7.06 -1.92
CA TYR A 106 9.04 6.17 -3.05
C TYR A 106 7.81 6.08 -3.95
N ILE A 107 6.61 5.98 -3.37
CA ILE A 107 5.34 6.04 -4.12
C ILE A 107 5.23 7.38 -4.85
N ALA A 108 5.47 8.49 -4.14
CA ALA A 108 5.41 9.84 -4.72
C ALA A 108 6.35 10.00 -5.91
N ASN A 109 7.60 9.54 -5.78
CA ASN A 109 8.58 9.63 -6.86
C ASN A 109 8.26 8.67 -8.01
N LYS A 110 8.01 7.38 -7.71
CA LYS A 110 7.87 6.32 -8.72
C LYS A 110 6.57 6.41 -9.53
N LEU A 111 5.45 6.72 -8.86
CA LEU A 111 4.13 6.69 -9.50
C LEU A 111 3.62 8.07 -9.91
N HIS A 112 4.04 9.13 -9.19
CA HIS A 112 3.55 10.48 -9.43
C HIS A 112 4.63 11.42 -10.00
N GLY A 113 5.86 10.94 -10.17
CA GLY A 113 6.96 11.72 -10.75
C GLY A 113 7.40 12.90 -9.88
N VAL A 114 7.07 12.89 -8.58
CA VAL A 114 7.43 13.97 -7.65
C VAL A 114 8.95 14.05 -7.56
N GLU A 115 9.51 15.24 -7.79
CA GLU A 115 10.95 15.48 -7.75
C GLU A 115 11.42 15.87 -6.34
N GLU A 116 12.71 15.67 -6.07
CA GLU A 116 13.29 16.10 -4.79
C GLU A 116 13.12 17.61 -4.60
N GLY A 117 12.73 18.02 -3.39
CA GLY A 117 12.40 19.41 -3.08
C GLY A 117 10.95 19.82 -3.35
N GLU A 118 10.14 18.95 -3.96
CA GLU A 118 8.70 19.14 -4.12
C GLU A 118 7.90 18.59 -2.95
N GLY A 119 6.68 19.10 -2.76
CA GLY A 119 5.74 18.54 -1.79
C GLY A 119 5.04 17.32 -2.39
N ALA A 120 4.74 16.33 -1.56
CA ALA A 120 3.92 15.19 -1.96
C ALA A 120 2.63 15.13 -1.15
N PHE A 121 1.63 14.45 -1.69
CA PHE A 121 0.50 13.94 -0.93
C PHE A 121 0.63 12.43 -0.86
N GLY A 122 0.35 11.84 0.29
CA GLY A 122 0.61 10.43 0.50
C GLY A 122 -0.48 9.72 1.29
N PRO A 123 -1.17 8.74 0.69
CA PRO A 123 -2.11 7.86 1.39
C PRO A 123 -1.38 6.77 2.21
N SER A 124 -0.09 6.97 2.55
CA SER A 124 0.82 5.94 3.08
C SER A 124 0.28 5.27 4.34
N PHE A 125 -0.43 6.00 5.19
CA PHE A 125 -1.02 5.48 6.42
C PHE A 125 -2.15 4.45 6.16
N VAL A 126 -2.95 4.63 5.09
CA VAL A 126 -3.96 3.66 4.67
C VAL A 126 -3.30 2.49 3.95
N ILE A 127 -2.35 2.75 3.05
CA ILE A 127 -1.59 1.69 2.36
C ILE A 127 -0.93 0.75 3.38
N CYS A 128 -0.23 1.30 4.38
CA CYS A 128 0.41 0.50 5.42
C CYS A 128 -0.60 -0.34 6.22
N ALA A 129 -1.79 0.21 6.51
CA ALA A 129 -2.83 -0.52 7.23
C ALA A 129 -3.45 -1.64 6.40
N ILE A 130 -3.64 -1.43 5.10
CA ILE A 130 -4.14 -2.47 4.17
C ILE A 130 -3.13 -3.61 4.04
N LEU A 131 -1.84 -3.30 3.88
CA LEU A 131 -0.79 -4.33 3.78
C LEU A 131 -0.66 -5.17 5.06
N ASP A 132 -0.93 -4.58 6.21
CA ASP A 132 -0.97 -5.25 7.51
C ASP A 132 -2.21 -6.12 7.67
N TRP A 133 -3.39 -5.57 7.33
CA TRP A 133 -4.60 -6.36 7.26
C TRP A 133 -4.48 -7.53 6.28
N ALA A 134 -3.77 -7.38 5.17
CA ALA A 134 -3.52 -8.43 4.18
C ALA A 134 -2.41 -9.42 4.57
N GLU A 135 -1.75 -9.26 5.74
CA GLU A 135 -0.65 -10.11 6.22
C GLU A 135 0.56 -10.14 5.27
N ILE A 136 0.82 -9.02 4.60
CA ILE A 136 1.94 -8.83 3.66
C ILE A 136 3.09 -8.11 4.36
N CYS A 137 2.75 -7.08 5.12
CA CYS A 137 3.67 -6.29 5.93
C CYS A 137 3.12 -6.13 7.35
N LYS A 138 3.92 -5.61 8.27
CA LYS A 138 3.53 -5.19 9.61
C LYS A 138 3.52 -3.67 9.71
N ASN A 139 2.40 -3.11 10.13
CA ASN A 139 2.22 -1.67 10.28
C ASN A 139 2.80 -1.17 11.64
N GLU A 140 4.09 -0.87 11.69
CA GLU A 140 4.78 -0.47 12.92
C GLU A 140 4.77 1.06 13.15
N LYS A 141 5.17 1.50 14.35
CA LYS A 141 5.38 2.94 14.61
C LYS A 141 6.44 3.50 13.65
N SER A 142 6.04 4.40 12.75
CA SER A 142 6.92 5.05 11.76
C SER A 142 7.58 4.14 10.71
N PHE A 143 7.39 2.82 10.76
CA PHE A 143 7.99 1.86 9.85
C PHE A 143 6.95 0.91 9.25
N LEU A 144 7.25 0.38 8.08
CA LEU A 144 6.61 -0.77 7.47
C LEU A 144 7.67 -1.88 7.39
N SER A 145 7.35 -3.07 7.89
CA SER A 145 8.27 -4.22 7.88
C SER A 145 7.62 -5.37 7.12
N ILE A 146 8.38 -6.17 6.37
CA ILE A 146 7.81 -7.29 5.62
C ILE A 146 7.40 -8.43 6.57
N GLU A 147 6.26 -9.07 6.33
CA GLU A 147 5.88 -10.26 7.09
C GLU A 147 6.75 -11.47 6.67
N PRO A 148 7.36 -12.22 7.62
CA PRO A 148 8.27 -13.32 7.27
C PRO A 148 7.62 -14.41 6.43
N MET A 149 6.35 -14.74 6.70
CA MET A 149 5.63 -15.77 5.93
C MET A 149 5.39 -15.31 4.49
N PHE A 150 5.01 -14.04 4.30
CA PHE A 150 4.87 -13.47 2.97
C PHE A 150 6.22 -13.42 2.24
N LEU A 151 7.31 -13.06 2.93
CA LEU A 151 8.65 -13.03 2.32
C LEU A 151 9.08 -14.40 1.80
N GLU A 152 8.80 -15.48 2.53
CA GLU A 152 9.12 -16.83 2.07
C GLU A 152 8.26 -17.26 0.88
N GLU A 153 6.97 -16.91 0.87
CA GLU A 153 6.08 -17.11 -0.27
C GLU A 153 6.56 -16.34 -1.51
N TYR A 154 6.91 -15.07 -1.33
CA TYR A 154 7.42 -14.19 -2.38
C TYR A 154 8.70 -14.76 -3.00
N LYS A 155 9.66 -15.22 -2.18
CA LYS A 155 10.90 -15.84 -2.68
C LYS A 155 10.66 -17.13 -3.45
N LYS A 156 9.66 -17.94 -3.09
CA LYS A 156 9.33 -19.18 -3.83
C LYS A 156 8.82 -18.85 -5.22
N ASN A 157 7.88 -17.92 -5.33
CA ASN A 157 7.33 -17.47 -6.61
C ASN A 157 8.40 -16.89 -7.55
N ASN A 158 9.40 -16.18 -7.01
CA ASN A 158 10.48 -15.57 -7.80
C ASN A 158 11.70 -16.50 -8.03
N LYS A 159 11.69 -17.75 -7.54
CA LYS A 159 12.74 -18.75 -7.80
C LYS A 159 12.35 -19.77 -8.87
N GLU A 160 11.10 -19.74 -9.32
CA GLU A 160 10.55 -20.64 -10.33
C GLU A 160 10.62 -20.03 -11.76
N GLU A 161 11.25 -18.86 -11.90
CA GLU A 161 11.66 -18.23 -13.17
C GLU A 161 13.17 -18.39 -13.43
#